data_AF-A0A534U6W5-F1
#
_entry.id   AF-A0A534U6W5-F1
#
_cell.length_a   1.000
_cell.length_b   1.000
_cell.length_c   1.000
_cell.angle_alpha   90.00
_cell.angle_beta   90.00
_cell.angle_gamma   90.00
#
_symmetry.space_group_name_H-M   'P 1'
#
loop_
_entity.id
_entity.type
_entity.pdbx_description
1 polymer ?
#
loop_
_entity_poly.entity_id
_entity_poly.type
_entity_poly.pdbx_seq_one_letter_code
_entity_poly.pdbx_strand_id
1 'polypeptide(L)' 'MKMIIEMSLDQYDRFLEKCDASSREYEILKNSLIVSHPQNGHYERIMVIACEVPEAQMLLAMARRLCPDAVSAIEKAIAI' A
#
# COMPACT_ATOMS: atom_id res chain seq x y z
N MET A 1 11.57 -9.97 6.82
CA MET A 1 11.75 -10.03 5.36
C MET A 1 11.09 -8.79 4.81
N LYS A 2 11.85 -7.97 4.07
CA LYS A 2 11.34 -6.74 3.46
C LYS A 2 10.50 -7.08 2.25
N MET A 3 9.42 -6.33 2.06
CA MET A 3 8.59 -6.37 0.86
C MET A 3 8.28 -4.97 0.36
N ILE A 4 7.81 -4.94 -0.88
CA ILE A 4 7.34 -3.75 -1.56
C ILE A 4 5.88 -3.99 -1.93
N ILE A 5 4.99 -3.12 -1.43
CA ILE A 5 3.61 -3.07 -1.87
C ILE A 5 3.50 -1.94 -2.89
N GLU A 6 2.99 -2.27 -4.08
CA GLU A 6 2.72 -1.33 -5.15
C GLU A 6 1.20 -1.13 -5.29
N MET A 7 0.76 0.12 -5.32
CA MET A 7 -0.64 0.46 -5.55
C MET A 7 -0.78 1.77 -6.33
N SER A 8 -1.91 1.96 -7.02
CA SER A 8 -2.17 3.23 -7.69
C SER A 8 -2.31 4.37 -6.66
N LEU A 9 -2.08 5.62 -7.10
CA LEU A 9 -2.26 6.78 -6.22
C LEU A 9 -3.71 6.86 -5.67
N ASP A 10 -4.72 6.60 -6.51
CA ASP A 10 -6.14 6.62 -6.08
C ASP A 10 -6.45 5.55 -5.04
N GLN A 11 -5.90 4.34 -5.18
CA GLN A 11 -6.06 3.29 -4.17
C GLN A 11 -5.39 3.67 -2.84
N TYR A 12 -4.20 4.26 -2.91
CA TYR A 12 -3.48 4.72 -1.73
C TYR A 12 -4.22 5.85 -1.00
N ASP A 13 -4.65 6.88 -1.73
CA ASP A 13 -5.32 8.04 -1.15
C ASP A 13 -6.62 7.61 -0.45
N ARG A 14 -7.43 6.78 -1.10
CA ARG A 14 -8.65 6.21 -0.49
C ARG A 14 -8.37 5.35 0.73
N PHE A 15 -7.24 4.66 0.76
CA PHE A 15 -6.86 3.85 1.90
C PHE A 15 -6.43 4.74 3.07
N LEU A 16 -5.55 5.70 2.80
CA LEU A 16 -5.01 6.64 3.77
C LEU A 16 -6.10 7.51 4.41
N GLU A 17 -7.08 7.99 3.63
CA GLU A 17 -8.21 8.80 4.11
C GLU A 17 -9.08 8.08 5.14
N LYS A 18 -9.11 6.74 5.12
CA LYS A 18 -9.94 5.94 6.03
C LYS A 18 -9.18 5.50 7.28
N CYS A 19 -7.87 5.70 7.32
CA CYS A 19 -7.02 5.31 8.43
C CYS A 19 -7.08 6.34 9.57
N ASP A 20 -7.03 5.86 10.81
CA ASP A 20 -6.80 6.71 11.97
C ASP A 20 -5.36 7.23 11.94
N ALA A 21 -5.18 8.55 11.93
CA ALA A 21 -3.88 9.20 11.88
C ALA A 21 -2.96 8.89 13.07
N SER A 22 -3.51 8.38 14.18
CA SER A 22 -2.76 7.94 15.36
C SER A 22 -2.35 6.46 15.31
N SER A 23 -2.85 5.70 14.33
CA SER A 23 -2.57 4.27 14.20
C SER A 23 -1.17 3.99 13.67
N ARG A 24 -0.61 2.84 14.04
CA ARG A 24 0.69 2.39 13.55
C ARG A 24 0.66 2.17 12.04
N GLU A 25 -0.46 1.71 11.52
CA GLU A 25 -0.69 1.44 10.12
C GLU A 25 -0.66 2.71 9.27
N TYR A 26 -1.21 3.81 9.78
CA TYR A 26 -1.11 5.12 9.12
C TYR A 26 0.34 5.60 9.02
N GLU A 27 1.14 5.43 10.08
CA GLU A 27 2.57 5.75 10.06
C GLU A 27 3.34 4.89 9.03
N ILE A 28 2.97 3.63 8.86
CA ILE A 28 3.56 2.78 7.82
C ILE A 28 3.21 3.32 6.43
N LEU A 29 1.94 3.67 6.19
CA LEU A 29 1.50 4.23 4.91
C LEU A 29 2.21 5.55 4.59
N LYS A 30 2.41 6.44 5.57
CA LYS A 30 3.11 7.71 5.38
C LYS A 30 4.58 7.59 4.95
N ASN A 31 5.23 6.47 5.24
CA ASN A 31 6.62 6.21 4.84
C ASN A 31 6.73 5.69 3.40
N SER A 32 5.67 5.82 2.60
CA SER A 32 5.63 5.42 1.21
C SER A 32 6.28 6.45 0.28
N LEU A 33 6.64 5.99 -0.91
CA LEU A 33 7.29 6.78 -1.96
C LEU A 33 6.45 6.77 -3.23
N ILE A 34 6.32 7.93 -3.86
CA ILE A 34 5.81 8.02 -5.23
C ILE A 34 6.95 7.63 -6.17
N VAL A 35 6.73 6.64 -7.03
CA VAL A 35 7.68 6.25 -8.07
C VAL A 35 7.01 6.28 -9.45
N SER A 36 7.81 6.57 -10.48
CA SER A 36 7.39 6.41 -11.87
C SER A 36 7.66 4.97 -12.31
N HIS A 37 6.60 4.19 -12.49
CA HIS A 37 6.68 2.81 -12.96
C HIS A 37 6.44 2.75 -14.47
N PRO A 38 7.39 2.20 -15.26
CA PRO A 38 7.19 2.03 -16.69
C PRO A 38 6.20 0.89 -16.95
N GLN A 39 5.06 1.23 -17.55
CA GLN A 39 4.01 0.29 -17.92
C GLN A 39 3.55 0.53 -19.37
N ASN A 40 3.67 -0.49 -20.21
CA ASN A 40 3.20 -0.48 -21.61
C ASN A 40 3.69 0.72 -22.45
N GLY A 41 4.94 1.16 -22.26
CA GLY A 41 5.51 2.28 -23.02
C GLY A 41 5.14 3.67 -22.48
N HIS A 42 4.42 3.75 -21.36
CA HIS A 42 4.16 4.97 -20.62
C HIS A 42 4.70 4.85 -19.19
N TYR A 43 4.87 5.99 -18.51
CA TYR A 43 5.23 6.01 -17.09
C TYR A 43 3.98 6.33 -16.27
N GLU A 44 3.55 5.40 -15.43
CA GLU A 44 2.49 5.63 -14.46
C GLU A 44 3.10 5.96 -13.11
N ARG A 45 2.49 6.90 -12.36
CA ARG A 45 2.91 7.17 -10.98
C ARG A 45 2.17 6.22 -10.06
N ILE A 46 2.91 5.49 -9.25
CA ILE A 46 2.36 4.56 -8.26
C ILE A 46 2.94 4.88 -6.89
N MET A 47 2.23 4.44 -5.84
CA MET A 47 2.73 4.43 -4.49
C MET A 47 3.45 3.12 -4.21
N VAL A 48 4.63 3.23 -3.62
CA VAL A 48 5.45 2.12 -3.14
C VAL A 48 5.57 2.23 -1.62
N ILE A 49 5.13 1.19 -0.92
CA ILE A 49 5.28 1.06 0.53
C ILE A 49 6.31 -0.03 0.80
N ALA A 50 7.46 0.36 1.35
CA ALA A 50 8.49 -0.57 1.81
C ALA A 50 8.24 -0.92 3.28
N CYS A 51 7.96 -2.20 3.57
CA CYS A 51 7.65 -2.65 4.93
C CYS A 51 8.11 -4.09 5.18
N GLU A 52 8.07 -4.52 6.43
CA GLU A 52 8.31 -5.94 6.78
C GLU A 52 7.01 -6.76 6.64
N VAL A 53 7.11 -8.07 6.44
CA VAL A 53 5.94 -8.98 6.33
C VAL A 53 4.89 -8.78 7.44
N PRO A 54 5.24 -8.64 8.74
CA PRO A 54 4.24 -8.40 9.78
C PRO A 54 3.48 -7.09 9.59
N GLU A 55 4.16 -6.04 9.13
CA GLU A 55 3.54 -4.74 8.83
C GLU A 55 2.59 -4.85 7.62
N ALA A 56 2.98 -5.60 6.59
CA ALA A 56 2.11 -5.88 5.46
C ALA A 56 0.84 -6.65 5.86
N GLN A 57 0.95 -7.61 6.79
CA GLN A 57 -0.21 -8.32 7.34
C GLN A 57 -1.12 -7.39 8.15
N MET A 58 -0.56 -6.45 8.91
CA MET A 58 -1.35 -5.42 9.61
C MET A 58 -2.11 -4.55 8.60
N LEU A 59 -1.42 -4.07 7.57
CA LEU A 59 -2.04 -3.29 6.48
C LEU A 59 -3.14 -4.09 5.78
N LEU A 60 -2.94 -5.39 5.51
CA LEU A 60 -3.94 -6.25 4.89
C LEU A 60 -5.19 -6.40 5.78
N ALA A 61 -5.00 -6.65 7.07
CA ALA A 61 -6.11 -6.78 8.02
C ALA A 61 -6.92 -5.48 8.10
N MET A 62 -6.24 -4.33 8.08
CA MET A 62 -6.88 -3.02 8.06
C MET A 62 -7.59 -2.74 6.73
N ALA A 63 -6.96 -3.03 5.59
CA ALA A 63 -7.54 -2.83 4.26
C ALA A 63 -8.84 -3.63 4.09
N ARG A 64 -8.86 -4.90 4.53
CA ARG A 64 -10.09 -5.72 4.50
C ARG A 64 -11.25 -5.11 5.28
N ARG A 65 -10.97 -4.32 6.32
CA ARG A 65 -11.98 -3.66 7.15
C ARG A 65 -12.42 -2.31 6.61
N LEU A 66 -11.49 -1.52 6.08
CA LEU A 66 -11.71 -0.10 5.77
C LEU A 66 -11.71 0.20 4.27
N CYS A 67 -10.83 -0.44 3.51
CA CYS A 67 -10.63 -0.17 2.09
C CYS A 67 -10.41 -1.46 1.28
N PRO A 68 -11.49 -2.16 0.88
CA PRO A 68 -11.41 -3.37 0.07
C PRO A 68 -10.63 -3.17 -1.24
N ASP A 69 -10.67 -1.97 -1.81
CA ASP A 69 -9.95 -1.61 -3.04
C ASP A 69 -8.42 -1.79 -2.93
N ALA A 70 -7.86 -1.64 -1.72
CA ALA A 70 -6.42 -1.79 -1.45
C ALA A 70 -6.00 -3.25 -1.17
N VAL A 71 -6.95 -4.16 -0.89
CA VAL A 71 -6.66 -5.55 -0.49
C VAL A 71 -5.87 -6.29 -1.56
N SER A 72 -6.29 -6.18 -2.83
CA SER A 72 -5.65 -6.90 -3.92
C SER A 72 -4.18 -6.51 -4.11
N ALA A 73 -3.84 -5.23 -3.91
CA ALA A 73 -2.47 -4.75 -4.03
C ALA A 73 -1.57 -5.35 -2.93
N ILE A 74 -2.07 -5.39 -1.69
CA ILE A 74 -1.32 -5.91 -0.54
C ILE A 74 -1.18 -7.44 -0.61
N GLU A 75 -2.23 -8.16 -1.02
CA GLU A 75 -2.17 -9.62 -1.18
C GLU A 75 -1.18 -10.04 -2.26
N LYS A 76 -1.13 -9.31 -3.39
CA LYS A 76 -0.13 -9.56 -4.43
C LYS A 76 1.30 -9.44 -3.92
N ALA A 77 1.58 -8.47 -3.03
CA ALA A 77 2.91 -8.29 -2.45
C ALA A 77 3.29 -9.38 -1.44
N ILE A 78 2.32 -9.92 -0.69
CA ILE A 78 2.55 -10.99 0.31
C ILE A 78 2.75 -12.36 -0.36
N ALA A 79 2.16 -12.58 -1.53
CA ALA A 79 2.24 -13.86 -2.24
C ALA A 79 3.59 -14.10 -2.97
N ILE A 80 4.52 -13.15 -2.91
CA ILE A 80 5.86 -13.18 -3.51
C ILE A 80 6.87 -13.69 -2.47
#